data_AF-A0A914TNF7-F1
#
_entry.id   AF-A0A914TNF7-F1
#
_cell.length_a   1.000
_cell.length_b   1.000
_cell.length_c   1.000
_cell.angle_alpha   90.00
_cell.angle_beta   90.00
_cell.angle_gamma   90.00
#
_symmetry.space_group_name_H-M   'P 1'
#
loop_
_entity.id
_entity.type
_entity.pdbx_description
1 polymer ?
#
loop_
_entity_poly.entity_id
_entity_poly.type
_entity_poly.pdbx_seq_one_letter_code
_entity_poly.pdbx_strand_id
1 'polypeptide(L)'
;MDIVNDIAPELRKLFGVDRAPKATMLKMPKFGGHVSRMTDFLEQMTSMLGFTENIVGAWQLARKTGRLHVKVGFLEENQNQLEKNFFTTVTDFFIVEFIKYLTGEREEPNPAPKDEDKKNVRFQTNYSNQQITDTWRRFFTLIGNQFTESFEIERQKSLSSESKKTLAPHQHFKEEADKKKRIKERQSEIDNATTHVGSVLKN
;
A
#
# COMPACT_ATOMS: atom_id res chain seq x y z
N MET A 1 -4.98 12.46 12.95
CA MET A 1 -5.27 11.43 13.99
C MET A 1 -6.76 11.13 14.08
N ASP A 2 -7.59 11.95 13.44
CA ASP A 2 -9.04 11.98 13.64
C ASP A 2 -9.72 10.76 13.02
N ILE A 3 -9.16 10.18 11.95
CA ILE A 3 -9.65 8.92 11.38
C ILE A 3 -9.82 7.84 12.45
N VAL A 4 -8.78 7.55 13.25
CA VAL A 4 -8.84 6.46 14.24
C VAL A 4 -9.54 6.85 15.55
N ASN A 5 -9.86 8.13 15.76
CA ASN A 5 -10.55 8.56 16.97
C ASN A 5 -12.04 8.78 16.73
N ASP A 6 -12.38 9.37 15.59
CA ASP A 6 -13.67 10.02 15.35
C ASP A 6 -14.43 9.39 14.16
N ILE A 7 -13.74 8.77 13.21
CA ILE A 7 -14.34 8.25 11.96
C ILE A 7 -14.43 6.72 11.93
N ALA A 8 -13.33 6.04 12.27
CA ALA A 8 -13.16 4.60 12.19
C ALA A 8 -12.43 4.09 13.46
N PRO A 9 -13.07 4.18 14.64
CA PRO A 9 -12.45 3.83 15.92
C PRO A 9 -12.05 2.36 16.03
N GLU A 10 -12.66 1.46 15.27
CA GLU A 10 -12.26 0.06 15.17
C GLU A 10 -10.80 -0.13 14.68
N LEU A 11 -10.26 0.85 13.93
CA LEU A 11 -8.86 0.82 13.50
C LEU A 11 -7.87 1.05 14.65
N ARG A 12 -8.32 1.54 15.82
CA ARG A 12 -7.43 1.76 16.98
C ARG A 12 -6.74 0.47 17.41
N LYS A 13 -7.49 -0.63 17.45
CA LYS A 13 -6.94 -1.95 17.83
C LYS A 13 -5.92 -2.43 16.79
N LEU A 14 -6.24 -2.27 15.51
CA LEU A 14 -5.34 -2.63 14.41
C LEU A 14 -3.98 -1.91 14.52
N PHE A 15 -4.02 -0.62 14.82
CA PHE A 15 -2.82 0.22 14.94
C PHE A 15 -2.19 0.22 16.34
N GLY A 16 -2.70 -0.56 17.30
CA GLY A 16 -2.17 -0.63 18.65
C GLY A 16 -2.26 0.69 19.43
N VAL A 17 -3.33 1.44 19.21
CA VAL A 17 -3.62 2.74 19.85
C VAL A 17 -4.96 2.73 20.59
N ASP A 18 -5.48 1.54 20.93
CA ASP A 18 -6.71 1.37 21.70
C ASP A 18 -6.68 2.15 23.01
N ARG A 19 -5.59 2.01 23.78
CA ARG A 19 -5.39 2.67 25.08
C ARG A 19 -4.51 3.92 25.04
N ALA A 20 -3.93 4.23 23.88
CA ALA A 20 -3.01 5.35 23.77
C ALA A 20 -3.76 6.70 23.80
N PRO A 21 -3.34 7.67 24.62
CA PRO A 21 -3.82 9.05 24.52
C PRO A 21 -3.55 9.65 23.13
N LYS A 22 -4.45 10.53 22.64
CA LYS A 22 -4.31 11.16 21.32
C LYS A 22 -2.92 11.78 21.12
N ALA A 23 -2.38 12.48 22.12
CA ALA A 23 -1.08 13.14 22.05
C ALA A 23 0.12 12.18 21.83
N THR A 24 0.01 10.90 22.19
CA THR A 24 1.12 9.93 22.08
C THR A 24 0.95 8.95 20.92
N MET A 25 -0.21 8.94 20.24
CA MET A 25 -0.50 7.97 19.17
C MET A 25 0.55 7.97 18.06
N LEU A 26 1.04 9.15 17.64
CA LEU A 26 2.05 9.25 16.59
C LEU A 26 3.41 8.62 16.96
N LYS A 27 3.69 8.44 18.25
CA LYS A 27 4.90 7.76 18.74
C LYS A 27 4.75 6.23 18.73
N MET A 28 3.54 5.71 18.51
CA MET A 28 3.29 4.27 18.53
C MET A 28 3.80 3.64 17.22
N PRO A 29 4.58 2.54 17.27
CA PRO A 29 5.29 2.03 16.10
C PRO A 29 4.39 1.70 14.90
N LYS A 30 3.24 1.06 15.15
CA LYS A 30 2.31 0.68 14.06
C LYS A 30 1.61 1.90 13.47
N PHE A 31 1.06 2.76 14.31
CA PHE A 31 0.32 3.95 13.88
C PHE A 31 1.24 5.00 13.25
N GLY A 32 2.29 5.44 13.97
CA GLY A 32 3.28 6.39 13.47
C GLY A 32 3.98 5.90 12.21
N GLY A 33 4.35 4.63 12.18
CA GLY A 33 4.92 4.01 10.97
C GLY A 33 3.95 3.99 9.79
N HIS A 34 2.64 3.87 10.01
CA HIS A 34 1.65 3.94 8.94
C HIS A 34 1.43 5.37 8.42
N VAL A 35 1.47 6.36 9.31
CA VAL A 35 1.46 7.79 8.92
C VAL A 35 2.69 8.12 8.07
N SER A 36 3.89 7.66 8.46
CA SER A 36 5.10 7.83 7.65
C SER A 36 4.96 7.19 6.27
N ARG A 37 4.55 5.92 6.21
CA ARG A 37 4.36 5.20 4.93
C ARG A 37 3.32 5.86 4.01
N MET A 38 2.27 6.45 4.58
CA MET A 38 1.29 7.21 3.79
C MET A 38 1.90 8.50 3.23
N THR A 39 2.74 9.17 4.01
CA THR A 39 3.46 10.38 3.57
C THR A 39 4.42 10.04 2.42
N ASP A 40 5.23 8.99 2.59
CA ASP A 40 6.15 8.50 1.55
C ASP A 40 5.42 8.07 0.27
N PHE A 41 4.24 7.45 0.43
CA PHE A 41 3.38 7.08 -0.69
C PHE A 41 2.91 8.31 -1.45
N LEU A 42 2.41 9.35 -0.76
CA LEU A 42 1.97 10.58 -1.40
C LEU A 42 3.12 11.29 -2.12
N GLU A 43 4.30 11.36 -1.51
CA GLU A 43 5.49 11.95 -2.12
C GLU A 43 5.90 11.23 -3.40
N GLN A 44 5.94 9.89 -3.38
CA GLN A 44 6.26 9.10 -4.58
C GLN A 44 5.19 9.28 -5.67
N MET A 45 3.91 9.28 -5.30
CA MET A 45 2.81 9.44 -6.23
C MET A 45 2.82 10.82 -6.90
N THR A 46 3.01 11.90 -6.14
CA THR A 46 3.07 13.26 -6.69
C THR A 46 4.31 13.49 -7.53
N SER A 47 5.45 12.91 -7.16
CA SER A 47 6.68 12.96 -7.98
C SER A 47 6.52 12.20 -9.29
N MET A 48 5.93 11.00 -9.25
CA MET A 48 5.68 10.21 -10.47
C MET A 48 4.71 10.90 -11.42
N LEU A 49 3.61 11.46 -10.90
CA LEU A 49 2.58 12.07 -11.73
C LEU A 49 2.92 13.50 -12.15
N GLY A 50 3.47 14.30 -11.25
CA GLY A 50 3.64 15.74 -11.45
C GLY A 50 5.02 16.18 -11.93
N PHE A 51 6.03 15.32 -11.86
CA PHE A 51 7.40 15.68 -12.25
C PHE A 51 8.00 14.76 -13.32
N THR A 52 7.91 13.45 -13.12
CA THR A 52 8.55 12.47 -14.05
C THR A 52 7.61 11.91 -15.10
N GLU A 53 6.31 12.23 -15.02
CA GLU A 53 5.25 11.70 -15.88
C GLU A 53 5.22 10.15 -15.97
N ASN A 54 5.71 9.47 -14.94
CA ASN A 54 5.71 8.02 -14.84
C ASN A 54 4.32 7.50 -14.41
N ILE A 55 3.34 7.62 -15.31
CA ILE A 55 1.95 7.23 -15.08
C ILE A 55 1.84 5.72 -14.79
N VAL A 56 2.60 4.90 -15.52
CA VAL A 56 2.61 3.44 -15.33
C VAL A 56 3.14 3.07 -13.94
N GLY A 57 4.23 3.71 -13.50
CA GLY A 57 4.80 3.52 -12.17
C GLY A 57 3.84 3.92 -11.06
N ALA A 58 3.17 5.07 -11.20
CA ALA A 58 2.15 5.51 -10.26
C ALA A 58 0.98 4.53 -10.15
N TRP A 59 0.49 4.04 -11.30
CA TRP A 59 -0.59 3.05 -11.33
C TRP A 59 -0.17 1.72 -10.69
N GLN A 60 1.05 1.24 -10.98
CA GLN A 60 1.61 0.04 -10.38
C GLN A 60 1.80 0.18 -8.87
N LEU A 61 2.31 1.33 -8.40
CA LEU A 61 2.48 1.61 -6.97
C LEU A 61 1.13 1.56 -6.26
N ALA A 62 0.12 2.26 -6.78
CA ALA A 62 -1.22 2.26 -6.17
C ALA A 62 -1.78 0.84 -6.06
N ARG A 63 -1.78 0.07 -7.15
CA ARG A 63 -2.30 -1.30 -7.14
C ARG A 63 -1.48 -2.22 -6.25
N LYS A 64 -0.14 -2.09 -6.21
CA LYS A 64 0.73 -2.88 -5.32
C LYS A 64 0.39 -2.63 -3.86
N THR A 65 0.19 -1.37 -3.49
CA THR A 65 -0.22 -0.99 -2.13
C THR A 65 -1.55 -1.66 -1.75
N GLY A 66 -2.58 -1.60 -2.59
CA GLY A 66 -3.86 -2.29 -2.32
C GLY A 66 -3.70 -3.80 -2.12
N ARG A 67 -2.93 -4.49 -2.98
CA ARG A 67 -2.66 -5.94 -2.84
C ARG A 67 -1.96 -6.29 -1.53
N LEU A 68 -0.99 -5.48 -1.10
CA LEU A 68 -0.26 -5.71 0.14
C LEU A 68 -1.17 -5.66 1.38
N HIS A 69 -2.26 -4.90 1.32
CA HIS A 69 -3.20 -4.79 2.41
C HIS A 69 -4.08 -6.03 2.61
N VAL A 70 -4.14 -6.97 1.65
CA VAL A 70 -4.79 -8.28 1.86
C VAL A 70 -4.15 -9.06 3.00
N LYS A 71 -2.86 -8.87 3.27
CA LYS A 71 -2.14 -9.52 4.38
C LYS A 71 -2.53 -8.96 5.76
N VAL A 72 -3.35 -7.92 5.81
CA VAL A 72 -3.84 -7.34 7.05
C VAL A 72 -5.15 -8.06 7.39
N GLY A 73 -5.10 -9.05 8.29
CA GLY A 73 -6.27 -9.91 8.59
C GLY A 73 -7.55 -9.13 8.93
N PHE A 74 -7.43 -8.00 9.64
CA PHE A 74 -8.58 -7.11 9.86
C PHE A 74 -9.24 -6.64 8.56
N LEU A 75 -8.45 -6.20 7.58
CA LEU A 75 -9.00 -5.78 6.29
C LEU A 75 -9.48 -6.97 5.48
N GLU A 76 -8.78 -8.11 5.51
CA GLU A 76 -9.24 -9.33 4.82
C GLU A 76 -10.68 -9.70 5.21
N GLU A 77 -10.96 -9.67 6.52
CA GLU A 77 -12.25 -10.00 7.11
C GLU A 77 -13.30 -8.89 6.95
N ASN A 78 -12.91 -7.62 7.08
CA ASN A 78 -13.87 -6.51 7.26
C ASN A 78 -13.96 -5.55 6.07
N GLN A 79 -13.05 -5.62 5.09
CA GLN A 79 -13.10 -4.78 3.89
C GLN A 79 -14.25 -5.23 2.99
N ASN A 80 -15.23 -4.35 2.78
CA ASN A 80 -16.41 -4.62 1.98
C ASN A 80 -16.86 -3.37 1.20
N GLN A 81 -17.01 -3.48 -0.11
CA GLN A 81 -17.42 -2.35 -0.95
C GLN A 81 -18.86 -1.88 -0.67
N LEU A 82 -19.76 -2.77 -0.26
CA LEU A 82 -21.17 -2.49 -0.05
C LEU A 82 -21.49 -2.02 1.38
N GLU A 83 -20.64 -2.37 2.34
CA GLU A 83 -20.84 -2.05 3.75
C GLU A 83 -19.82 -1.01 4.23
N LYS A 84 -18.55 -1.41 4.31
CA LYS A 84 -17.49 -0.53 4.80
C LYS A 84 -16.19 -0.71 4.03
N ASN A 85 -15.90 0.28 3.20
CA ASN A 85 -14.65 0.39 2.49
C ASN A 85 -13.69 1.29 3.28
N PHE A 86 -12.71 0.68 3.94
CA PHE A 86 -11.73 1.40 4.76
C PHE A 86 -10.78 2.26 3.91
N PHE A 87 -10.48 1.87 2.67
CA PHE A 87 -9.70 2.73 1.76
C PHE A 87 -10.46 4.00 1.43
N THR A 88 -11.73 3.88 1.04
CA THR A 88 -12.60 5.02 0.74
C THR A 88 -12.80 5.89 1.97
N THR A 89 -13.00 5.30 3.15
CA THR A 89 -13.11 6.03 4.43
C THR A 89 -11.89 6.94 4.66
N VAL A 90 -10.68 6.42 4.42
CA VAL A 90 -9.45 7.19 4.56
C VAL A 90 -9.38 8.27 3.46
N THR A 91 -9.56 7.91 2.18
CA THR A 91 -9.42 8.88 1.08
C THR A 91 -10.45 9.99 1.14
N ASP A 92 -11.70 9.70 1.54
CA ASP A 92 -12.75 10.71 1.70
C ASP A 92 -12.42 11.69 2.83
N PHE A 93 -11.84 11.18 3.92
CA PHE A 93 -11.32 12.05 4.97
C PHE A 93 -10.21 12.97 4.45
N PHE A 94 -9.27 12.46 3.65
CA PHE A 94 -8.25 13.30 3.01
C PHE A 94 -8.88 14.33 2.06
N ILE A 95 -9.89 13.97 1.28
CA ILE A 95 -10.59 14.92 0.41
C ILE A 95 -11.20 16.07 1.23
N VAL A 96 -11.83 15.76 2.37
CA VAL A 96 -12.50 16.78 3.20
C VAL A 96 -11.50 17.63 3.99
N GLU A 97 -10.46 17.02 4.58
CA GLU A 97 -9.58 17.75 5.51
C GLU A 97 -8.25 18.18 4.90
N PHE A 98 -7.63 17.39 4.03
CA PHE A 98 -6.32 17.70 3.46
C PHE A 98 -6.39 18.83 2.41
N ILE A 99 -7.44 18.85 1.58
CA ILE A 99 -7.61 19.86 0.54
C ILE A 99 -7.70 21.29 1.12
N LYS A 100 -8.25 21.44 2.33
CA LYS A 100 -8.32 22.73 3.04
C LYS A 100 -6.93 23.34 3.29
N TYR A 101 -5.91 22.51 3.52
CA TYR A 101 -4.54 22.98 3.66
C TYR A 101 -3.92 23.37 2.31
N LEU A 102 -4.24 22.63 1.24
CA LEU A 102 -3.72 22.88 -0.10
C LEU A 102 -4.29 24.15 -0.76
N THR A 103 -5.52 24.52 -0.39
CA THR A 103 -6.22 25.73 -0.85
C THR A 103 -5.94 26.96 0.01
N GLY A 104 -5.24 26.79 1.14
CA GLY A 104 -5.00 27.85 2.11
C GLY A 104 -6.21 28.19 2.99
N GLU A 105 -7.31 27.43 2.91
CA GLU A 105 -8.48 27.58 3.80
C GLU A 105 -8.14 27.25 5.27
N ARG A 106 -7.12 26.41 5.49
CA ARG A 106 -6.60 26.10 6.82
C ARG A 106 -5.07 26.21 6.85
N GLU A 107 -4.54 26.85 7.88
CA GLU A 107 -3.10 26.95 8.12
C GLU A 107 -2.51 25.65 8.67
N GLU A 108 -1.26 25.35 8.32
CA GLU A 108 -0.53 24.23 8.91
C GLU A 108 -0.38 24.43 10.44
N PRO A 109 -0.66 23.39 11.26
CA PRO A 109 -0.46 23.50 12.69
C PRO A 109 1.04 23.53 12.99
N ASN A 110 1.52 24.70 13.42
CA ASN A 110 2.89 24.95 13.86
C ASN A 110 3.93 24.95 12.71
N PRO A 111 3.99 26.01 11.88
CA PRO A 111 5.06 26.13 10.90
C PRO A 111 6.39 26.10 11.65
N ALA A 112 7.32 25.24 11.24
CA ALA A 112 8.67 25.29 11.78
C ALA A 112 9.21 26.71 11.55
N PRO A 113 10.01 27.28 12.48
CA PRO A 113 10.51 28.65 12.37
C PRO A 113 11.35 28.93 11.11
N LYS A 114 11.67 27.91 10.29
CA LYS A 114 12.33 28.02 8.98
C LYS A 114 11.38 28.12 7.78
N ASP A 115 10.08 27.96 7.97
CA ASP A 115 9.09 28.00 6.88
C ASP A 115 8.31 29.32 6.83
N GLU A 116 8.55 30.27 7.76
CA GLU A 116 8.02 31.64 7.64
C GLU A 116 8.54 32.37 6.39
N ASP A 117 9.82 32.19 6.05
CA ASP A 117 10.41 32.76 4.83
C ASP A 117 9.89 32.10 3.53
N LYS A 118 9.35 30.87 3.61
CA LYS A 118 8.74 30.19 2.46
C LYS A 118 7.27 30.54 2.25
N LYS A 119 6.60 31.19 3.22
CA LYS A 119 5.21 31.65 3.05
C LYS A 119 5.05 32.56 1.83
N ASN A 120 6.10 33.30 1.46
CA ASN A 120 6.07 34.20 0.30
C ASN A 120 6.37 33.51 -1.05
N VAL A 121 6.85 32.26 -1.07
CA VAL A 121 7.33 31.61 -2.30
C VAL A 121 6.49 30.40 -2.71
N ARG A 122 5.80 29.73 -1.78
CA ARG A 122 5.39 28.34 -2.07
C ARG A 122 4.20 28.17 -3.02
N PHE A 123 3.37 29.19 -3.23
CA PHE A 123 2.28 29.16 -4.20
C PHE A 123 1.92 30.58 -4.68
N GLN A 124 2.83 31.27 -5.37
CA GLN A 124 2.38 32.16 -6.46
C GLN A 124 1.93 31.25 -7.63
N THR A 125 0.89 30.46 -7.40
CA THR A 125 0.35 29.57 -8.42
C THR A 125 -0.89 30.19 -9.03
N ASN A 126 -0.87 30.31 -10.34
CA ASN A 126 -2.01 30.69 -11.20
C ASN A 126 -3.19 29.69 -11.16
N TYR A 127 -3.31 28.85 -10.12
CA TYR A 127 -4.36 27.85 -9.98
C TYR A 127 -5.42 28.37 -9.01
N SER A 128 -6.66 28.40 -9.47
CA SER A 128 -7.81 28.70 -8.62
C SER A 128 -8.03 27.61 -7.58
N ASN A 129 -8.64 27.97 -6.44
CA ASN A 129 -9.03 27.01 -5.39
C ASN A 129 -9.90 25.87 -5.95
N GLN A 130 -10.73 26.17 -6.95
CA GLN A 130 -11.54 25.16 -7.63
C GLN A 130 -10.68 24.14 -8.37
N GLN A 131 -9.67 24.59 -9.13
CA GLN A 131 -8.75 23.69 -9.84
C GLN A 131 -7.97 22.79 -8.87
N ILE A 132 -7.49 23.34 -7.75
CA ILE A 132 -6.80 22.56 -6.71
C ILE A 132 -7.75 21.51 -6.13
N THR A 133 -8.95 21.92 -5.74
CA THR A 133 -9.97 21.05 -5.15
C THR A 133 -10.35 19.90 -6.08
N ASP A 134 -10.65 20.20 -7.34
CA ASP A 134 -11.08 19.18 -8.31
C ASP A 134 -9.97 18.19 -8.63
N THR A 135 -8.74 18.69 -8.77
CA THR A 135 -7.56 17.85 -9.05
C THR A 135 -7.31 16.87 -7.92
N TRP A 136 -7.26 17.36 -6.68
CA TRP A 136 -6.96 16.52 -5.51
C TRP A 136 -8.11 15.59 -5.15
N ARG A 137 -9.36 16.03 -5.32
CA ARG A 137 -10.52 15.15 -5.19
C ARG A 137 -10.42 13.98 -6.16
N ARG A 138 -10.17 14.26 -7.45
CA ARG A 138 -10.01 13.22 -8.47
C ARG A 138 -8.85 12.29 -8.15
N PHE A 139 -7.72 12.82 -7.71
CA PHE A 139 -6.57 12.03 -7.29
C PHE A 139 -6.95 11.03 -6.18
N PHE A 140 -7.50 11.50 -5.06
CA PHE A 140 -7.84 10.61 -3.93
C PHE A 140 -8.94 9.60 -4.27
N THR A 141 -9.96 9.99 -5.04
CA THR A 141 -10.99 9.06 -5.53
C THR A 141 -10.37 7.94 -6.38
N LEU A 142 -9.47 8.27 -7.30
CA LEU A 142 -8.79 7.27 -8.12
C LEU A 142 -7.91 6.34 -7.29
N ILE A 143 -7.20 6.85 -6.29
CA ILE A 143 -6.39 6.02 -5.39
C ILE A 143 -7.26 5.07 -4.58
N GLY A 144 -8.36 5.55 -3.99
CA GLY A 144 -9.30 4.71 -3.25
C GLY A 144 -9.85 3.57 -4.12
N ASN A 145 -10.21 3.87 -5.37
CA ASN A 145 -10.68 2.88 -6.33
C ASN A 145 -9.59 1.85 -6.67
N GLN A 146 -8.36 2.29 -6.97
CA GLN A 146 -7.26 1.39 -7.32
C GLN A 146 -6.85 0.48 -6.17
N PHE A 147 -6.86 0.98 -4.92
CA PHE A 147 -6.62 0.16 -3.73
C PHE A 147 -7.70 -0.89 -3.56
N THR A 148 -8.96 -0.48 -3.67
CA THR A 148 -10.12 -1.34 -3.47
C THR A 148 -10.15 -2.47 -4.51
N GLU A 149 -10.00 -2.13 -5.78
CA GLU A 149 -10.04 -3.10 -6.87
C GLU A 149 -8.89 -4.10 -6.79
N SER A 150 -7.66 -3.62 -6.55
CA SER A 150 -6.50 -4.51 -6.48
C SER A 150 -6.50 -5.38 -5.23
N PHE A 151 -7.00 -4.87 -4.12
CA PHE A 151 -7.24 -5.65 -2.90
C PHE A 151 -8.23 -6.79 -3.16
N GLU A 152 -9.39 -6.49 -3.78
CA GLU A 152 -10.45 -7.48 -4.00
C GLU A 152 -9.97 -8.61 -4.92
N ILE A 153 -9.31 -8.27 -6.02
CA ILE A 153 -8.74 -9.23 -6.95
C ILE A 153 -7.74 -10.15 -6.24
N GLU A 154 -6.90 -9.60 -5.37
CA GLU A 154 -5.88 -10.38 -4.67
C GLU A 154 -6.50 -11.26 -3.56
N ARG A 155 -7.51 -10.76 -2.83
CA ARG A 155 -8.25 -11.55 -1.83
C ARG A 155 -8.94 -12.76 -2.47
N GLN A 156 -9.60 -12.57 -3.61
CA GLN A 156 -10.26 -13.66 -4.34
C GLN A 156 -9.26 -14.72 -4.85
N LYS A 157 -8.06 -14.29 -5.28
CA LYS A 157 -6.99 -15.23 -5.65
C LYS A 157 -6.52 -16.06 -4.47
N SER A 158 -6.35 -15.45 -3.30
CA SER A 158 -5.98 -16.18 -2.08
C SER A 158 -7.02 -17.24 -1.72
N LEU A 159 -8.30 -16.86 -1.63
CA LEU A 159 -9.41 -17.76 -1.29
C LEU A 159 -9.56 -18.91 -2.30
N SER A 160 -9.44 -18.64 -3.60
CA SER A 160 -9.53 -19.68 -4.63
C SER A 160 -8.34 -20.64 -4.59
N SER A 161 -7.14 -20.15 -4.25
CA SER A 161 -5.95 -21.00 -4.09
C SER A 161 -6.07 -21.93 -2.87
N GLU A 162 -6.65 -21.44 -1.78
CA GLU A 162 -6.92 -22.25 -0.58
C GLU A 162 -8.02 -23.28 -0.83
N SER A 163 -9.09 -22.88 -1.53
CA SER A 163 -10.16 -23.80 -1.90
C SER A 163 -9.66 -24.96 -2.76
N LYS A 164 -8.79 -24.68 -3.75
CA LYS A 164 -8.15 -25.73 -4.57
C LYS A 164 -7.30 -26.70 -3.75
N LYS A 165 -6.54 -26.19 -2.76
CA LYS A 165 -5.76 -27.04 -1.85
C LYS A 165 -6.63 -27.98 -1.02
N THR A 166 -7.79 -27.49 -0.56
CA THR A 166 -8.74 -28.28 0.22
C THR A 166 -9.50 -29.30 -0.61
N LEU A 167 -9.83 -28.98 -1.87
CA LEU A 167 -10.60 -29.84 -2.78
C LEU A 167 -9.76 -30.97 -3.41
N ALA A 168 -8.45 -30.77 -3.59
CA ALA A 168 -7.56 -31.78 -4.17
C ALA A 168 -6.21 -31.92 -3.41
N PRO A 169 -6.23 -32.20 -2.09
CA PRO A 169 -5.01 -32.21 -1.28
C PRO A 169 -3.98 -33.24 -1.75
N HIS A 170 -4.45 -34.38 -2.28
CA HIS A 170 -3.62 -35.45 -2.84
C HIS A 170 -2.88 -35.05 -4.13
N GLN A 171 -3.41 -34.12 -4.93
CA GLN A 171 -2.72 -33.62 -6.13
C GLN A 171 -1.53 -32.73 -5.75
N HIS A 172 -1.64 -31.94 -4.68
CA HIS A 172 -0.53 -31.12 -4.19
C HIS A 172 0.66 -31.95 -3.68
N PHE A 173 0.41 -33.05 -2.96
CA PHE A 173 1.48 -33.95 -2.53
C PHE A 173 2.22 -34.55 -3.73
N LYS A 174 1.49 -34.87 -4.81
CA LYS A 174 2.07 -35.41 -6.04
C LYS A 174 2.90 -34.36 -6.80
N GLU A 175 2.38 -33.14 -6.95
CA GLU A 175 3.11 -32.03 -7.59
C GLU A 175 4.37 -31.62 -6.80
N GLU A 176 4.30 -31.61 -5.46
CA GLU A 176 5.44 -31.29 -4.62
C GLU A 176 6.51 -32.40 -4.65
N ALA A 177 6.09 -33.67 -4.69
CA ALA A 177 6.98 -34.81 -4.89
C ALA A 177 7.65 -34.78 -6.26
N ASP A 178 6.90 -34.49 -7.33
CA ASP A 178 7.43 -34.38 -8.70
C ASP A 178 8.39 -33.19 -8.84
N LYS A 179 8.11 -32.06 -8.15
CA LYS A 179 9.00 -30.91 -8.11
C LYS A 179 10.31 -31.22 -7.36
N LYS A 180 10.25 -31.92 -6.22
CA LYS A 180 11.44 -32.38 -5.48
C LYS A 180 12.26 -33.37 -6.31
N LYS A 181 11.60 -34.28 -7.02
CA LYS A 181 12.25 -35.23 -7.94
C LYS A 181 13.00 -34.52 -9.06
N ARG A 182 12.36 -33.55 -9.73
CA ARG A 182 12.99 -32.74 -10.79
C ARG A 182 14.19 -31.92 -10.31
N ILE A 183 14.12 -31.36 -9.10
CA ILE A 183 15.26 -30.61 -8.52
C ILE A 183 16.42 -31.56 -8.23
N LYS A 184 16.14 -32.75 -7.70
CA LYS A 184 17.15 -33.77 -7.44
C LYS A 184 17.81 -34.28 -8.72
N GLU A 185 17.02 -34.53 -9.77
CA GLU A 185 17.52 -34.93 -11.10
C GLU A 185 18.42 -33.84 -11.69
N ARG A 186 17.98 -32.58 -11.65
CA ARG A 186 18.79 -31.45 -12.16
C ARG A 186 20.10 -31.26 -11.39
N GLN A 187 20.08 -31.45 -10.07
CA GLN A 187 21.30 -31.40 -9.25
C GLN A 187 22.25 -32.55 -9.62
N SER A 188 21.73 -33.76 -9.81
CA SER A 188 22.54 -34.91 -10.21
C SER A 188 23.14 -34.77 -11.61
N GLU A 189 22.45 -34.11 -12.55
CA GLU A 189 22.99 -33.79 -13.88
C GLU A 189 24.17 -32.80 -13.80
N ILE A 190 24.07 -31.79 -12.94
CA ILE A 190 25.14 -30.81 -12.71
C ILE A 190 26.35 -31.48 -12.06
N ASP A 191 26.12 -32.32 -11.04
CA ASP A 191 27.19 -33.03 -10.34
C ASP A 191 27.90 -34.01 -11.29
N ASN A 192 27.14 -34.73 -12.12
CA ASN A 192 27.71 -35.64 -13.14
C ASN A 192 28.48 -34.89 -14.23
N ALA A 193 27.99 -33.74 -14.71
CA ALA A 193 28.69 -32.91 -15.69
C ALA A 193 30.00 -32.35 -15.12
N THR A 194 30.00 -31.93 -13.86
CA THR A 194 31.19 -31.41 -13.16
C THR A 194 32.24 -32.50 -12.95
N THR A 195 31.80 -33.73 -12.66
CA THR A 195 32.69 -34.90 -12.49
C THR A 195 33.31 -35.32 -13.84
N HIS A 196 32.56 -35.23 -14.94
CA HIS A 196 33.04 -35.59 -16.28
C HIS A 196 34.06 -34.58 -16.85
N VAL A 197 33.92 -33.28 -16.54
CA VAL A 197 34.91 -32.25 -16.93
C VAL A 197 36.22 -32.42 -16.15
N GLY A 198 36.15 -32.83 -14.88
CA GLY A 198 37.33 -33.10 -14.04
C GLY A 198 38.17 -34.30 -14.49
N SER A 199 37.60 -35.28 -15.22
CA SER A 199 38.34 -36.44 -15.73
C SER A 199 39.02 -36.19 -17.08
N VAL A 200 38.54 -35.23 -17.87
CA VAL A 200 39.11 -34.91 -19.20
C VAL A 200 40.34 -34.00 -19.10
N LEU A 201 40.50 -33.25 -18.00
CA LEU A 201 41.65 -32.37 -17.77
C LEU A 201 42.88 -33.07 -17.16
N LYS A 202 42.87 -34.41 -17.04
CA LYS A 202 43.96 -35.20 -16.44
C LYS A 202 44.73 -36.10 -17.42
N ASN A 203 44.50 -35.99 -18.72
CA ASN A 203 45.28 -36.66 -19.75
C ASN A 203 46.03 -35.66 -20.63
#